data_AF-A0A1F6RWJ8-F1
#
_entry.id   AF-A0A1F6RWJ8-F1
#
_cell.length_a   1.000
_cell.length_b   1.000
_cell.length_c   1.000
_cell.angle_alpha   90.00
_cell.angle_beta   90.00
_cell.angle_gamma   90.00
#
_symmetry.space_group_name_H-M   'P 1'
#
loop_
_entity.id
_entity.type
_entity.pdbx_description
1 polymer ?
#
loop_
_entity_poly.entity_id
_entity_poly.type
_entity_poly.pdbx_seq_one_letter_code
_entity_poly.pdbx_strand_id
1 'polypeptide(L)'
;MNAINRTSHYSSIHNIKKLSNSNQLSFKNNDSPKKDSIKNHEHDNYQREFDNCQRKEKKLQQLEHRLRKFSNYLTYKFLKKQIDELYNKAINLDENSSEYNDFIADNAKIIANKKEIEINDEDGRLSDLAKSDEACIFIMNHDSQSLDPALMAAFSSLLHEEYGKENKGSCCPRPKIIVNEDILATQNEKIRAIANKVGVVGINANLFPTKEDKINNMKKMMPLIKNFKKDKNNIFIFPEGRISGFSDLELKKRFQSGVSELIQIETGQKKRVKVVPLGFAYSPIEKNSGIIHIGNPVYFQKEGNYISVNSGNITPEKGSQGYKEFFYKENSTKDKPLSSEINDESTDPRTENKRKVLTANGIPLTEKEQVPYISGVLCENLRICKEEAKKKLPEGDSNIMWIY
;
A
#
# COMPACT_ATOMS: atom_id res chain seq x y z
N MET A 1 3.12 10.26 -26.79
CA MET A 1 4.39 10.02 -27.51
C MET A 1 5.39 9.46 -26.49
N ASN A 2 5.86 8.22 -26.48
CA ASN A 2 5.87 7.11 -27.44
C ASN A 2 5.60 5.80 -26.68
N ALA A 3 4.58 5.06 -27.14
CA ALA A 3 4.30 3.70 -26.74
C ALA A 3 4.91 2.74 -27.78
N ILE A 4 6.24 2.57 -27.78
CA ILE A 4 6.90 1.58 -28.65
C ILE A 4 8.01 0.88 -27.86
N ASN A 5 7.99 -0.46 -27.89
CA ASN A 5 8.97 -1.43 -27.34
C ASN A 5 9.02 -1.66 -25.82
N ARG A 6 7.87 -1.73 -25.13
CA ARG A 6 7.80 -2.15 -23.71
C ARG A 6 7.47 -3.64 -23.49
N THR A 7 6.80 -4.30 -24.42
CA THR A 7 6.29 -5.68 -24.29
C THR A 7 7.38 -6.76 -24.20
N SER A 8 8.50 -6.64 -24.93
CA SER A 8 9.58 -7.65 -24.85
C SER A 8 10.43 -7.52 -23.58
N HIS A 9 10.45 -6.35 -22.95
CA HIS A 9 11.26 -6.08 -21.76
C HIS A 9 10.67 -6.72 -20.48
N TYR A 10 9.35 -6.93 -20.45
CA TYR A 10 8.62 -7.32 -19.23
C TYR A 10 8.37 -8.82 -19.11
N SER A 11 8.42 -9.56 -20.21
CA SER A 11 8.48 -11.04 -20.21
C SER A 11 9.74 -11.56 -19.48
N SER A 12 10.90 -10.95 -19.73
CA SER A 12 12.17 -11.33 -19.07
C SER A 12 12.17 -11.05 -17.56
N ILE A 13 11.65 -9.91 -17.10
CA ILE A 13 11.54 -9.61 -15.65
C ILE A 13 10.61 -10.61 -14.93
N HIS A 14 9.53 -11.04 -15.60
CA HIS A 14 8.61 -12.02 -15.06
C HIS A 14 9.26 -13.41 -14.93
N ASN A 15 10.03 -13.84 -15.94
CA ASN A 15 10.78 -15.10 -15.90
C ASN A 15 11.88 -15.09 -14.83
N ILE A 16 12.60 -13.98 -14.67
CA ILE A 16 13.64 -13.81 -13.65
C ILE A 16 13.07 -13.92 -12.22
N LYS A 17 11.92 -13.31 -11.91
CA LYS A 17 11.27 -13.44 -10.58
C LYS A 17 10.72 -14.85 -10.34
N LYS A 18 10.20 -15.51 -11.37
CA LYS A 18 9.67 -16.88 -11.26
C LYS A 18 10.79 -17.88 -10.95
N LEU A 19 11.97 -17.67 -11.52
CA LEU A 19 13.16 -18.51 -11.31
C LEU A 19 13.93 -18.20 -10.02
N SER A 20 13.97 -16.94 -9.56
CA SER A 20 14.55 -16.62 -8.25
C SER A 20 13.78 -17.28 -7.10
N ASN A 21 12.47 -17.45 -7.28
CA ASN A 21 11.61 -18.16 -6.33
C ASN A 21 11.68 -19.68 -6.48
N SER A 22 11.94 -20.22 -7.68
CA SER A 22 12.14 -21.67 -7.87
C SER A 22 13.52 -22.16 -7.42
N ASN A 23 14.56 -21.33 -7.51
CA ASN A 23 15.91 -21.67 -7.04
C ASN A 23 16.05 -21.67 -5.51
N GLN A 24 15.03 -21.23 -4.76
CA GLN A 24 14.94 -21.48 -3.31
C GLN A 24 14.33 -22.85 -2.97
N LEU A 25 13.82 -23.58 -3.98
CA LEU A 25 13.17 -24.88 -3.86
C LEU A 25 13.85 -25.93 -4.75
N SER A 26 15.15 -26.19 -4.57
CA SER A 26 15.70 -27.51 -4.90
C SER A 26 17.10 -27.73 -4.31
N PHE A 27 17.20 -28.65 -3.36
CA PHE A 27 18.38 -29.51 -3.23
C PHE A 27 17.93 -30.93 -2.89
N LYS A 28 18.14 -31.85 -3.84
CA LYS A 28 18.77 -33.17 -3.67
C LYS A 28 18.57 -34.04 -4.92
N ASN A 29 19.66 -34.30 -5.66
CA ASN A 29 20.23 -35.62 -5.96
C ASN A 29 21.00 -35.67 -7.31
N ASN A 30 22.30 -35.92 -7.16
CA ASN A 30 23.29 -36.73 -7.87
C ASN A 30 23.29 -36.96 -9.41
N ASP A 31 24.52 -36.78 -9.93
CA ASP A 31 25.27 -37.49 -10.97
C ASP A 31 24.82 -37.45 -12.45
N SER A 32 25.46 -36.55 -13.23
CA SER A 32 25.87 -36.79 -14.64
C SER A 32 26.73 -35.63 -15.18
N PRO A 33 27.95 -35.87 -15.73
CA PRO A 33 28.88 -34.80 -16.14
C PRO A 33 28.49 -34.01 -17.40
N LYS A 34 27.35 -34.33 -18.03
CA LYS A 34 26.84 -33.64 -19.23
C LYS A 34 25.73 -32.62 -18.95
N LYS A 35 25.26 -32.48 -17.70
CA LYS A 35 24.23 -31.48 -17.31
C LYS A 35 24.81 -30.13 -16.88
N ASP A 36 26.11 -30.06 -16.59
CA ASP A 36 26.72 -28.84 -16.04
C ASP A 36 26.99 -27.76 -17.10
N SER A 37 27.31 -28.14 -18.35
CA SER A 37 27.53 -27.15 -19.42
C SER A 37 26.25 -26.46 -19.90
N ILE A 38 25.12 -27.18 -19.91
CA ILE A 38 23.80 -26.63 -20.30
C ILE A 38 23.26 -25.72 -19.19
N LYS A 39 23.41 -26.12 -17.91
CA LYS A 39 23.06 -25.26 -16.76
C LYS A 39 23.89 -23.99 -16.69
N ASN A 40 25.18 -24.05 -17.02
CA ASN A 40 26.05 -22.87 -17.04
C ASN A 40 25.67 -21.90 -18.16
N HIS A 41 25.31 -22.39 -19.35
CA HIS A 41 24.86 -21.53 -20.44
C HIS A 41 23.50 -20.86 -20.17
N GLU A 42 22.56 -21.57 -19.55
CA GLU A 42 21.29 -20.98 -19.11
C GLU A 42 21.52 -19.92 -18.03
N HIS A 43 22.33 -20.23 -17.01
CA HIS A 43 22.67 -19.28 -15.95
C HIS A 43 23.36 -18.01 -16.47
N ASP A 44 24.28 -18.14 -17.43
CA ASP A 44 24.95 -17.00 -18.07
C ASP A 44 24.00 -16.15 -18.91
N ASN A 45 23.03 -16.76 -19.59
CA ASN A 45 22.00 -16.03 -20.33
C ASN A 45 21.06 -15.29 -19.37
N TYR A 46 20.67 -15.91 -18.26
CA TYR A 46 19.87 -15.25 -17.23
C TYR A 46 20.60 -14.09 -16.57
N GLN A 47 21.87 -14.26 -16.22
CA GLN A 47 22.66 -13.19 -15.63
C GLN A 47 22.79 -12.01 -16.61
N ARG A 48 23.00 -12.29 -17.91
CA ARG A 48 23.01 -11.25 -18.96
C ARG A 48 21.66 -10.55 -19.09
N GLU A 49 20.54 -11.27 -19.07
CA GLU A 49 19.20 -10.68 -19.12
C GLU A 49 18.90 -9.82 -17.88
N PHE A 50 19.29 -10.29 -16.71
CA PHE A 50 19.18 -9.56 -15.45
C PHE A 50 20.01 -8.27 -15.47
N ASP A 51 21.28 -8.35 -15.86
CA ASP A 51 22.16 -7.20 -15.96
C ASP A 51 21.64 -6.18 -17.00
N ASN A 52 21.11 -6.66 -18.13
CA ASN A 52 20.47 -5.83 -19.13
C ASN A 52 19.21 -5.13 -18.59
N CYS A 53 18.40 -5.83 -17.80
CA CYS A 53 17.23 -5.24 -17.16
C CYS A 53 17.63 -4.16 -16.15
N GLN A 54 18.62 -4.43 -15.30
CA GLN A 54 19.14 -3.43 -14.35
C GLN A 54 19.69 -2.19 -15.07
N ARG A 55 20.43 -2.37 -16.17
CA ARG A 55 20.98 -1.24 -16.95
C ARG A 55 19.89 -0.40 -17.58
N LYS A 56 18.85 -1.03 -18.16
CA LYS A 56 17.71 -0.33 -18.76
C LYS A 56 16.92 0.44 -17.69
N GLU A 57 16.67 -0.20 -16.55
CA GLU A 57 16.01 0.45 -15.41
C GLU A 57 16.77 1.69 -14.98
N LYS A 58 18.10 1.59 -14.74
CA LYS A 58 18.93 2.74 -14.38
C LYS A 58 18.86 3.89 -15.39
N LYS A 59 18.86 3.61 -16.69
CA LYS A 59 18.72 4.65 -17.73
C LYS A 59 17.35 5.33 -17.68
N LEU A 60 16.28 4.55 -17.53
CA LEU A 60 14.93 5.10 -17.40
C LEU A 60 14.81 5.99 -16.15
N GLN A 61 15.34 5.52 -15.02
CA GLN A 61 15.38 6.27 -13.77
C GLN A 61 16.09 7.62 -13.91
N GLN A 62 17.26 7.64 -14.58
CA GLN A 62 18.00 8.88 -14.83
C GLN A 62 17.21 9.86 -15.70
N LEU A 63 16.52 9.37 -16.72
CA LEU A 63 15.68 10.21 -17.59
C LEU A 63 14.49 10.79 -16.82
N GLU A 64 13.75 9.94 -16.10
CA GLU A 64 12.62 10.36 -15.26
C GLU A 64 13.04 11.38 -14.20
N HIS A 65 14.18 11.15 -13.55
CA HIS A 65 14.75 12.07 -12.56
C HIS A 65 15.03 13.45 -13.18
N ARG A 66 15.65 13.49 -14.37
CA ARG A 66 15.95 14.74 -15.07
C ARG A 66 14.69 15.50 -15.48
N LEU A 67 13.72 14.81 -16.08
CA LEU A 67 12.45 15.40 -16.50
C LEU A 67 11.67 15.95 -15.30
N ARG A 68 11.63 15.19 -14.19
CA ARG A 68 10.96 15.61 -12.95
C ARG A 68 11.65 16.81 -12.31
N LYS A 69 12.98 16.82 -12.24
CA LYS A 69 13.76 17.95 -11.73
C LYS A 69 13.49 19.23 -12.54
N PHE A 70 13.43 19.12 -13.85
CA PHE A 70 13.10 20.26 -14.73
C PHE A 70 11.65 20.75 -14.51
N SER A 71 10.68 19.83 -14.47
CA SER A 71 9.28 20.16 -14.19
C SER A 71 9.11 20.85 -12.82
N ASN A 72 9.70 20.29 -11.77
CA ASN A 72 9.65 20.86 -10.41
C ASN A 72 10.30 22.24 -10.33
N TYR A 73 11.40 22.45 -11.07
CA TYR A 73 12.04 23.76 -11.17
C TYR A 73 11.09 24.81 -11.78
N LEU A 74 10.39 24.45 -12.87
CA LEU A 74 9.40 25.34 -13.48
C LEU A 74 8.24 25.63 -12.51
N THR A 75 7.67 24.59 -11.88
CA THR A 75 6.59 24.75 -10.89
C THR A 75 7.01 25.69 -9.75
N TYR A 76 8.20 25.49 -9.19
CA TYR A 76 8.71 26.38 -8.13
C TYR A 76 8.86 27.81 -8.62
N LYS A 77 9.37 28.02 -9.84
CA LYS A 77 9.54 29.36 -10.42
C LYS A 77 8.19 30.10 -10.54
N PHE A 78 7.13 29.40 -10.97
CA PHE A 78 5.80 29.99 -11.12
C PHE A 78 5.07 30.20 -9.79
N LEU A 79 5.29 29.33 -8.80
CA LEU A 79 4.57 29.34 -7.53
C LEU A 79 5.41 29.82 -6.33
N LYS A 80 6.55 30.45 -6.59
CA LYS A 80 7.55 30.78 -5.56
C LYS A 80 6.96 31.47 -4.33
N LYS A 81 6.15 32.51 -4.52
CA LYS A 81 5.54 33.27 -3.42
C LYS A 81 4.65 32.39 -2.53
N GLN A 82 3.78 31.59 -3.14
CA GLN A 82 2.89 30.68 -2.42
C GLN A 82 3.67 29.60 -1.67
N ILE A 83 4.73 29.06 -2.28
CA ILE A 83 5.60 28.06 -1.66
C ILE A 83 6.35 28.65 -0.47
N ASP A 84 6.82 29.90 -0.57
CA ASP A 84 7.52 30.60 0.51
C ASP A 84 6.60 30.86 1.71
N GLU A 85 5.38 31.32 1.46
CA GLU A 85 4.35 31.50 2.50
C GLU A 85 3.98 30.17 3.17
N LEU A 86 3.74 29.13 2.37
CA LEU A 86 3.42 27.80 2.86
C LEU A 86 4.56 27.19 3.69
N TYR A 87 5.81 27.38 3.27
CA TYR A 87 6.99 26.91 3.98
C TYR A 87 7.10 27.54 5.37
N ASN A 88 6.94 28.86 5.45
CA ASN A 88 7.01 29.59 6.71
C ASN A 88 5.89 29.17 7.68
N LYS A 89 4.68 28.89 7.16
CA LYS A 89 3.59 28.33 7.97
C LYS A 89 3.93 26.90 8.43
N ALA A 90 4.37 26.03 7.53
CA ALA A 90 4.62 24.62 7.82
C ALA A 90 5.73 24.40 8.85
N ILE A 91 6.88 25.06 8.69
CA ILE A 91 8.09 24.71 9.46
C ILE A 91 7.97 25.07 10.95
N ASN A 92 7.16 26.08 11.26
CA ASN A 92 6.95 26.59 12.62
C ASN A 92 5.82 25.87 13.37
N LEU A 93 5.08 24.96 12.72
CA LEU A 93 4.03 24.19 13.39
C LEU A 93 4.63 23.15 14.34
N ASP A 94 4.13 23.12 15.57
CA ASP A 94 4.36 21.98 16.45
C ASP A 94 3.58 20.79 15.90
N GLU A 95 4.27 19.70 15.60
CA GLU A 95 3.64 18.50 15.07
C GLU A 95 2.65 17.89 16.07
N ASN A 96 2.78 18.18 17.36
CA ASN A 96 1.89 17.68 18.41
C ASN A 96 0.66 18.55 18.68
N SER A 97 0.50 19.65 17.95
CA SER A 97 -0.64 20.54 18.08
C SER A 97 -1.84 20.09 17.23
N SER A 98 -3.04 20.51 17.60
CA SER A 98 -4.25 20.38 16.78
C SER A 98 -4.11 21.11 15.45
N GLU A 99 -3.45 22.26 15.48
CA GLU A 99 -3.20 23.17 14.36
C GLU A 99 -2.37 22.49 13.27
N TYR A 100 -1.55 21.51 13.61
CA TYR A 100 -0.84 20.68 12.64
C TYR A 100 -1.79 19.82 11.81
N ASN A 101 -2.77 19.17 12.46
CA ASN A 101 -3.73 18.34 11.77
C ASN A 101 -4.67 19.18 10.90
N ASP A 102 -5.10 20.34 11.41
CA ASP A 102 -5.88 21.31 10.63
C ASP A 102 -5.08 21.82 9.42
N PHE A 103 -3.79 22.13 9.60
CA PHE A 103 -2.92 22.51 8.49
C PHE A 103 -2.81 21.41 7.44
N ILE A 104 -2.69 20.14 7.84
CA ILE A 104 -2.66 19.03 6.89
C ILE A 104 -3.99 18.93 6.14
N ALA A 105 -5.12 18.99 6.84
CA ALA A 105 -6.45 18.89 6.24
C ALA A 105 -6.70 20.03 5.23
N ASP A 106 -6.38 21.27 5.60
CA ASP A 106 -6.50 22.43 4.71
C ASP A 106 -5.65 22.28 3.45
N ASN A 107 -4.39 21.86 3.59
CA ASN A 107 -3.51 21.63 2.45
C ASN A 107 -3.96 20.45 1.61
N ALA A 108 -4.52 19.42 2.23
CA ALA A 108 -5.07 18.29 1.54
C ALA A 108 -6.24 18.70 0.63
N LYS A 109 -7.14 19.58 1.11
CA LYS A 109 -8.22 20.17 0.31
C LYS A 109 -7.69 20.97 -0.88
N ILE A 110 -6.61 21.72 -0.69
CA ILE A 110 -5.94 22.46 -1.79
C ILE A 110 -5.36 21.50 -2.82
N ILE A 111 -4.66 20.45 -2.40
CA ILE A 111 -4.08 19.42 -3.30
C ILE A 111 -5.18 18.66 -4.05
N ALA A 112 -6.31 18.42 -3.39
CA ALA A 112 -7.49 17.84 -4.01
C ALA A 112 -8.11 18.77 -5.07
N ASN A 113 -7.81 20.07 -5.08
CA ASN A 113 -8.16 21.04 -6.13
C ASN A 113 -9.62 20.96 -6.61
N LYS A 114 -10.59 20.98 -5.68
CA LYS A 114 -12.03 20.84 -5.96
C LYS A 114 -12.40 19.60 -6.79
N LYS A 115 -11.60 18.53 -6.72
CA LYS A 115 -12.01 17.24 -7.25
C LYS A 115 -13.26 16.77 -6.51
N GLU A 116 -14.26 16.37 -7.25
CA GLU A 116 -15.40 15.66 -6.70
C GLU A 116 -14.95 14.24 -6.37
N ILE A 117 -15.06 13.89 -5.10
CA ILE A 117 -14.57 12.61 -4.58
C ILE A 117 -15.74 11.89 -3.94
N GLU A 118 -16.12 10.77 -4.53
CA GLU A 118 -17.11 9.88 -3.94
C GLU A 118 -16.43 8.88 -2.99
N ILE A 119 -16.99 8.72 -1.81
CA ILE A 119 -16.61 7.72 -0.83
C ILE A 119 -17.81 6.81 -0.51
N ASN A 120 -17.57 5.53 -0.24
CA ASN A 120 -18.61 4.60 0.22
C ASN A 120 -18.78 4.66 1.76
N ASP A 121 -19.05 5.83 2.30
CA ASP A 121 -19.20 6.01 3.76
C ASP A 121 -20.62 5.76 4.29
N GLU A 122 -21.50 5.22 3.46
CA GLU A 122 -22.90 4.90 3.78
C GLU A 122 -23.02 3.97 5.01
N ASP A 123 -22.01 3.12 5.26
CA ASP A 123 -21.96 2.20 6.40
C ASP A 123 -21.24 2.79 7.64
N GLY A 124 -20.87 4.08 7.65
CA GLY A 124 -20.13 4.71 8.74
C GLY A 124 -18.68 4.26 8.88
N ARG A 125 -18.03 3.89 7.76
CA ARG A 125 -16.68 3.32 7.74
C ARG A 125 -15.62 4.31 8.25
N LEU A 126 -15.72 5.58 7.88
CA LEU A 126 -14.85 6.63 8.40
C LEU A 126 -15.09 6.85 9.90
N SER A 127 -16.36 6.89 10.32
CA SER A 127 -16.73 7.02 11.74
C SER A 127 -16.14 5.89 12.57
N ASP A 128 -16.20 4.65 12.08
CA ASP A 128 -15.61 3.49 12.76
C ASP A 128 -14.08 3.52 12.84
N LEU A 129 -13.41 4.17 11.88
CA LEU A 129 -11.99 4.46 11.98
C LEU A 129 -11.73 5.53 13.07
N ALA A 130 -12.51 6.61 13.09
CA ALA A 130 -12.35 7.74 13.98
C ALA A 130 -12.70 7.44 15.46
N LYS A 131 -13.64 6.52 15.71
CA LYS A 131 -13.98 6.04 17.06
C LYS A 131 -12.81 5.37 17.77
N SER A 132 -11.83 4.88 17.02
CA SER A 132 -10.65 4.19 17.53
C SER A 132 -9.40 5.07 17.46
N ASP A 133 -8.59 5.05 18.51
CA ASP A 133 -7.28 5.72 18.51
C ASP A 133 -6.20 4.85 17.85
N GLU A 134 -6.53 3.60 17.50
CA GLU A 134 -5.61 2.65 16.87
C GLU A 134 -5.11 3.14 15.50
N ALA A 135 -3.79 3.22 15.36
CA ALA A 135 -3.15 3.52 14.10
C ALA A 135 -3.39 2.41 13.06
N CYS A 136 -3.60 2.85 11.82
CA CYS A 136 -3.88 1.99 10.68
C CYS A 136 -2.73 2.02 9.65
N ILE A 137 -2.50 0.89 8.99
CA ILE A 137 -1.77 0.84 7.73
C ILE A 137 -2.81 0.92 6.60
N PHE A 138 -2.81 2.00 5.83
CA PHE A 138 -3.63 2.13 4.63
C PHE A 138 -2.84 1.63 3.41
N ILE A 139 -3.38 0.64 2.71
CA ILE A 139 -2.82 0.18 1.43
C ILE A 139 -3.71 0.69 0.30
N MET A 140 -3.11 1.32 -0.73
CA MET A 140 -3.83 1.96 -1.83
C MET A 140 -3.34 1.43 -3.17
N ASN A 141 -4.23 1.14 -4.12
CA ASN A 141 -3.81 0.79 -5.48
C ASN A 141 -3.30 2.03 -6.22
N HIS A 142 -2.41 1.81 -7.17
CA HIS A 142 -1.75 2.88 -7.91
C HIS A 142 -2.33 2.92 -9.34
N ASP A 143 -3.52 3.51 -9.48
CA ASP A 143 -4.24 3.55 -10.78
C ASP A 143 -3.88 4.78 -11.61
N SER A 144 -3.51 5.92 -10.99
CA SER A 144 -3.08 7.11 -11.72
C SER A 144 -2.09 7.95 -10.92
N GLN A 145 -0.80 7.82 -11.23
CA GLN A 145 0.28 8.47 -10.47
C GLN A 145 0.14 9.99 -10.32
N SER A 146 -0.51 10.65 -11.27
CA SER A 146 -0.76 12.10 -11.22
C SER A 146 -1.97 12.48 -10.35
N LEU A 147 -2.91 11.57 -10.13
CA LEU A 147 -4.15 11.83 -9.42
C LEU A 147 -4.18 11.21 -8.02
N ASP A 148 -3.41 10.15 -7.76
CA ASP A 148 -3.38 9.45 -6.47
C ASP A 148 -3.04 10.35 -5.27
N PRO A 149 -2.10 11.33 -5.37
CA PRO A 149 -1.84 12.23 -4.25
C PRO A 149 -3.05 13.05 -3.82
N ALA A 150 -3.94 13.40 -4.75
CA ALA A 150 -5.15 14.17 -4.47
C ALA A 150 -6.23 13.35 -3.77
N LEU A 151 -6.44 12.09 -4.17
CA LEU A 151 -7.40 11.21 -3.48
C LEU A 151 -6.92 10.85 -2.08
N MET A 152 -5.63 10.56 -1.93
CA MET A 152 -5.02 10.31 -0.62
C MET A 152 -5.12 11.54 0.29
N ALA A 153 -4.88 12.73 -0.25
CA ALA A 153 -5.06 13.98 0.48
C ALA A 153 -6.51 14.13 0.94
N ALA A 154 -7.48 14.01 0.04
CA ALA A 154 -8.90 14.11 0.37
C ALA A 154 -9.33 13.09 1.43
N PHE A 155 -8.95 11.82 1.30
CA PHE A 155 -9.22 10.80 2.32
C PHE A 155 -8.64 11.19 3.68
N SER A 156 -7.41 11.69 3.71
CA SER A 156 -6.77 12.12 4.97
C SER A 156 -7.50 13.30 5.60
N SER A 157 -8.02 14.22 4.79
CA SER A 157 -8.82 15.35 5.27
C SER A 157 -10.18 14.90 5.82
N LEU A 158 -10.88 14.02 5.11
CA LEU A 158 -12.18 13.49 5.53
C LEU A 158 -12.05 12.68 6.83
N LEU A 159 -10.97 11.89 6.95
CA LEU A 159 -10.69 11.16 8.18
C LEU A 159 -10.45 12.13 9.36
N HIS A 160 -9.67 13.20 9.16
CA HIS A 160 -9.45 14.20 10.20
C HIS A 160 -10.75 14.89 10.65
N GLU A 161 -11.62 15.25 9.70
CA GLU A 161 -12.93 15.82 10.00
C GLU A 161 -13.77 14.87 10.86
N GLU A 162 -13.74 13.58 10.55
CA GLU A 162 -14.47 12.57 11.33
C GLU A 162 -13.91 12.42 12.76
N TYR A 163 -12.59 12.43 12.92
CA TYR A 163 -11.97 12.53 14.25
C TYR A 163 -12.40 13.81 14.98
N GLY A 164 -12.59 14.92 14.26
CA GLY A 164 -13.13 16.17 14.79
C GLY A 164 -14.55 16.00 15.34
N LYS A 165 -15.45 15.35 14.58
CA LYS A 165 -16.83 15.06 15.02
C LYS A 165 -16.88 14.18 16.28
N GLU A 166 -15.93 13.25 16.40
CA GLU A 166 -15.77 12.38 17.58
C GLU A 166 -15.05 13.07 18.76
N ASN A 167 -14.75 14.38 18.68
CA ASN A 167 -13.96 15.14 19.66
C ASN A 167 -12.56 14.55 19.93
N LYS A 168 -11.97 13.92 18.91
CA LYS A 168 -10.67 13.24 18.95
C LYS A 168 -9.63 13.83 17.99
N GLY A 169 -9.87 15.03 17.45
CA GLY A 169 -8.95 15.69 16.51
C GLY A 169 -7.50 15.82 17.00
N SER A 170 -7.29 16.04 18.31
CA SER A 170 -5.96 16.09 18.93
C SER A 170 -5.28 14.71 19.06
N CYS A 171 -6.06 13.64 19.03
CA CYS A 171 -5.60 12.26 19.14
C CYS A 171 -5.55 11.55 17.78
N CYS A 172 -5.96 12.22 16.69
CA CYS A 172 -5.91 11.68 15.33
C CYS A 172 -4.47 11.23 14.99
N PRO A 173 -4.24 9.94 14.67
CA PRO A 173 -2.93 9.47 14.28
C PRO A 173 -2.45 10.19 13.01
N ARG A 174 -1.27 10.81 13.08
CA ARG A 174 -0.74 11.63 11.98
C ARG A 174 -0.55 10.81 10.71
N PRO A 175 -0.86 11.35 9.52
CA PRO A 175 -0.59 10.63 8.29
C PRO A 175 0.92 10.57 8.05
N LYS A 176 1.43 9.39 7.73
CA LYS A 176 2.78 9.21 7.22
C LYS A 176 2.74 8.44 5.91
N ILE A 177 3.20 9.08 4.84
CA ILE A 177 3.04 8.58 3.48
C ILE A 177 4.39 8.10 2.96
N ILE A 178 4.46 6.82 2.61
CA ILE A 178 5.67 6.23 2.07
C ILE A 178 5.71 6.50 0.56
N VAL A 179 6.73 7.21 0.12
CA VAL A 179 6.98 7.50 -1.30
C VAL A 179 8.36 7.03 -1.71
N ASN A 180 8.61 6.93 -3.01
CA ASN A 180 9.95 6.72 -3.51
C ASN A 180 10.81 7.98 -3.28
N GLU A 181 12.00 7.85 -2.69
CA GLU A 181 12.88 8.96 -2.33
C GLU A 181 13.24 9.85 -3.53
N ASP A 182 13.33 9.29 -4.74
CA ASP A 182 13.59 10.06 -5.96
C ASP A 182 12.54 11.17 -6.19
N ILE A 183 11.30 10.95 -5.73
CA ILE A 183 10.23 11.95 -5.80
C ILE A 183 10.60 13.14 -4.92
N LEU A 184 11.11 12.92 -3.71
CA LEU A 184 11.53 13.97 -2.78
C LEU A 184 12.85 14.62 -3.19
N ALA A 185 13.81 13.82 -3.68
CA ALA A 185 15.13 14.29 -4.08
C ALA A 185 15.10 15.23 -5.30
N THR A 186 14.02 15.19 -6.09
CA THR A 186 13.81 16.09 -7.23
C THR A 186 13.05 17.37 -6.86
N GLN A 187 12.51 17.48 -5.64
CA GLN A 187 11.80 18.68 -5.19
C GLN A 187 12.78 19.79 -4.80
N ASN A 188 12.30 21.04 -4.85
CA ASN A 188 12.99 22.16 -4.20
C ASN A 188 13.09 21.92 -2.68
N GLU A 189 14.15 22.42 -2.04
CA GLU A 189 14.40 22.26 -0.61
C GLU A 189 13.21 22.66 0.27
N LYS A 190 12.52 23.77 -0.04
CA LYS A 190 11.34 24.22 0.72
C LYS A 190 10.17 23.27 0.56
N ILE A 191 9.89 22.82 -0.67
CA ILE A 191 8.82 21.84 -0.93
C ILE A 191 9.13 20.51 -0.24
N ARG A 192 10.40 20.07 -0.30
CA ARG A 192 10.84 18.85 0.40
C ARG A 192 10.68 18.98 1.91
N ALA A 193 11.03 20.12 2.48
CA ALA A 193 10.85 20.39 3.91
C ALA A 193 9.36 20.38 4.31
N ILE A 194 8.49 21.03 3.52
CA ILE A 194 7.04 20.96 3.72
C ILE A 194 6.56 19.51 3.64
N ALA A 195 6.94 18.77 2.60
CA ALA A 195 6.55 17.37 2.39
C ALA A 195 6.95 16.50 3.59
N ASN A 196 8.20 16.61 4.06
CA ASN A 196 8.66 15.90 5.24
C ASN A 196 7.86 16.30 6.50
N LYS A 197 7.57 17.60 6.66
CA LYS A 197 6.81 18.14 7.78
C LYS A 197 5.39 17.60 7.82
N VAL A 198 4.70 17.52 6.68
CA VAL A 198 3.34 16.93 6.57
C VAL A 198 3.33 15.41 6.53
N GLY A 199 4.49 14.76 6.73
CA GLY A 199 4.57 13.33 6.95
C GLY A 199 4.93 12.48 5.73
N VAL A 200 5.40 13.08 4.64
CA VAL A 200 5.94 12.31 3.51
C VAL A 200 7.31 11.73 3.89
N VAL A 201 7.47 10.42 3.74
CA VAL A 201 8.69 9.68 4.06
C VAL A 201 9.20 9.01 2.79
N GLY A 202 10.35 9.45 2.30
CA GLY A 202 10.96 8.86 1.11
C GLY A 202 11.80 7.63 1.45
N ILE A 203 11.51 6.52 0.79
CA ILE A 203 12.32 5.29 0.84
C ILE A 203 12.85 4.97 -0.56
N ASN A 204 13.99 4.29 -0.62
CA ASN A 204 14.45 3.71 -1.88
C ASN A 204 13.54 2.53 -2.26
N ALA A 205 12.68 2.75 -3.26
CA ALA A 205 11.75 1.73 -3.78
C ALA A 205 12.28 1.02 -5.05
N ASN A 206 13.60 1.02 -5.27
CA ASN A 206 14.22 0.34 -6.42
C ASN A 206 13.89 -1.15 -6.43
N LEU A 207 13.75 -1.73 -7.61
CA LEU A 207 13.47 -3.17 -7.76
C LEU A 207 14.64 -4.02 -7.26
N PHE A 208 15.85 -3.48 -7.36
CA PHE A 208 17.10 -4.13 -6.95
C PHE A 208 17.87 -3.22 -5.98
N PRO A 209 17.42 -3.11 -4.71
CA PRO A 209 18.07 -2.25 -3.73
C PRO A 209 19.42 -2.85 -3.30
N THR A 210 20.44 -2.01 -3.18
CA THR A 210 21.73 -2.39 -2.61
C THR A 210 21.62 -2.67 -1.10
N LYS A 211 22.66 -3.24 -0.49
CA LYS A 211 22.72 -3.41 0.97
C LYS A 211 22.63 -2.06 1.70
N GLU A 212 23.27 -1.03 1.15
CA GLU A 212 23.23 0.33 1.69
C GLU A 212 21.83 0.92 1.60
N ASP A 213 21.13 0.74 0.47
CA ASP A 213 19.74 1.18 0.31
C ASP A 213 18.82 0.56 1.36
N LYS A 214 18.99 -0.73 1.64
CA LYS A 214 18.22 -1.43 2.68
C LYS A 214 18.48 -0.85 4.08
N ILE A 215 19.75 -0.56 4.40
CA ILE A 215 20.12 0.06 5.68
C ILE A 215 19.53 1.47 5.79
N ASN A 216 19.59 2.27 4.73
CA ASN A 216 19.05 3.62 4.70
C ASN A 216 17.53 3.62 4.80
N ASN A 217 16.84 2.71 4.11
CA ASN A 217 15.40 2.51 4.25
C ASN A 217 15.04 2.14 5.69
N MET A 218 15.76 1.19 6.30
CA MET A 218 15.55 0.82 7.70
C MET A 218 15.68 2.03 8.63
N LYS A 219 16.73 2.86 8.49
CA LYS A 219 16.89 4.07 9.30
C LYS A 219 15.69 5.03 9.22
N LYS A 220 15.10 5.18 8.03
CA LYS A 220 13.92 6.03 7.81
C LYS A 220 12.61 5.40 8.29
N MET A 221 12.49 4.07 8.18
CA MET A 221 11.31 3.32 8.61
C MET A 221 11.25 3.14 10.13
N MET A 222 12.39 3.07 10.83
CA MET A 222 12.40 2.81 12.27
C MET A 222 11.60 3.83 13.11
N PRO A 223 11.73 5.17 12.90
CA PRO A 223 10.90 6.14 13.61
C PRO A 223 9.40 6.01 13.30
N LEU A 224 9.07 5.75 12.04
CA LEU A 224 7.69 5.52 11.59
C LEU A 224 7.07 4.33 12.31
N ILE A 225 7.79 3.20 12.34
CA ILE A 225 7.37 1.97 13.01
C ILE A 225 7.21 2.19 14.52
N LYS A 226 8.16 2.89 15.15
CA LYS A 226 8.10 3.19 16.59
C LYS A 226 6.87 4.01 16.97
N ASN A 227 6.49 4.97 16.13
CA ASN A 227 5.33 5.81 16.35
C ASN A 227 4.02 5.05 16.05
N PHE A 228 4.00 4.21 15.02
CA PHE A 228 2.86 3.33 14.68
C PHE A 228 2.52 2.35 15.83
N LYS A 229 3.55 1.76 16.46
CA LYS A 229 3.37 0.91 17.66
C LYS A 229 2.65 1.61 18.80
N LYS A 230 2.87 2.92 18.92
CA LYS A 230 2.29 3.79 19.95
C LYS A 230 1.01 4.49 19.49
N ASP A 231 0.45 4.06 18.37
CA ASP A 231 -0.78 4.62 17.80
C ASP A 231 -0.68 6.11 17.43
N LYS A 232 0.54 6.61 17.21
CA LYS A 232 0.77 8.04 16.93
C LYS A 232 0.67 8.42 15.46
N ASN A 233 0.78 7.46 14.55
CA ASN A 233 0.71 7.74 13.13
C ASN A 233 0.06 6.61 12.34
N ASN A 234 -0.76 6.99 11.37
CA ASN A 234 -1.20 6.14 10.28
C ASN A 234 -0.06 6.00 9.26
N ILE A 235 0.00 4.87 8.54
CA ILE A 235 0.98 4.64 7.47
C ILE A 235 0.24 4.42 6.15
N PHE A 236 0.52 5.26 5.15
CA PHE A 236 -0.06 5.19 3.82
C PHE A 236 0.96 4.62 2.83
N ILE A 237 0.61 3.54 2.15
CA ILE A 237 1.52 2.83 1.24
C ILE A 237 0.81 2.44 -0.06
N PHE A 238 1.47 2.67 -1.19
CA PHE A 238 1.14 2.02 -2.46
C PHE A 238 1.95 0.72 -2.56
N PRO A 239 1.35 -0.47 -2.33
CA PRO A 239 2.11 -1.71 -2.23
C PRO A 239 2.72 -2.14 -3.57
N GLU A 240 2.31 -1.53 -4.68
CA GLU A 240 2.88 -1.75 -6.01
C GLU A 240 4.27 -1.10 -6.19
N GLY A 241 4.55 -0.04 -5.41
CA GLY A 241 5.77 0.76 -5.50
C GLY A 241 6.10 1.16 -6.94
N ARG A 242 7.36 0.96 -7.35
CA ARG A 242 7.82 1.22 -8.74
C ARG A 242 7.18 0.30 -9.80
N ILE A 243 6.59 -0.82 -9.40
CA ILE A 243 5.92 -1.74 -10.36
C ILE A 243 4.53 -1.21 -10.75
N SER A 244 4.06 -0.13 -10.13
CA SER A 244 2.83 0.56 -10.54
C SER A 244 2.79 0.95 -12.02
N GLY A 245 3.94 1.35 -12.59
CA GLY A 245 4.04 1.73 -14.01
C GLY A 245 3.78 0.61 -15.02
N PHE A 246 3.57 -0.62 -14.56
CA PHE A 246 3.30 -1.82 -15.36
C PHE A 246 1.81 -2.15 -15.31
N SER A 247 0.96 -1.22 -15.74
CA SER A 247 -0.50 -1.32 -15.60
C SER A 247 -1.13 -2.54 -16.30
N ASP A 248 -0.39 -3.19 -17.20
CA ASP A 248 -0.73 -4.44 -17.89
C ASP A 248 -0.62 -5.68 -17.00
N LEU A 249 0.13 -5.61 -15.90
CA LEU A 249 0.27 -6.70 -14.95
C LEU A 249 -0.86 -6.65 -13.89
N GLU A 250 -1.39 -7.82 -13.58
CA GLU A 250 -2.30 -8.01 -12.44
C GLU A 250 -1.69 -7.48 -11.14
N LEU A 251 -2.53 -6.93 -10.26
CA LEU A 251 -2.11 -6.37 -8.97
C LEU A 251 -1.21 -7.32 -8.17
N LYS A 252 -1.54 -8.63 -8.15
CA LYS A 252 -0.76 -9.67 -7.46
C LYS A 252 0.70 -9.75 -7.93
N LYS A 253 0.96 -9.48 -9.21
CA LYS A 253 2.33 -9.49 -9.76
C LYS A 253 3.09 -8.20 -9.46
N ARG A 254 2.37 -7.11 -9.15
CA ARG A 254 2.92 -5.79 -8.85
C ARG A 254 3.14 -5.57 -7.35
N PHE A 255 2.42 -6.30 -6.50
CA PHE A 255 2.51 -6.21 -5.05
C PHE A 255 3.93 -6.54 -4.55
N GLN A 256 4.54 -5.61 -3.80
CA GLN A 256 5.87 -5.74 -3.24
C GLN A 256 5.81 -6.33 -1.83
N SER A 257 6.70 -7.29 -1.53
CA SER A 257 6.70 -8.02 -0.25
C SER A 257 7.02 -7.15 0.97
N GLY A 258 7.68 -6.00 0.79
CA GLY A 258 8.12 -5.15 1.90
C GLY A 258 6.98 -4.67 2.81
N VAL A 259 5.77 -4.49 2.26
CA VAL A 259 4.58 -4.16 3.07
C VAL A 259 4.18 -5.33 3.97
N SER A 260 4.25 -6.54 3.45
CA SER A 260 3.93 -7.77 4.17
C SER A 260 5.00 -8.13 5.21
N GLU A 261 6.27 -7.88 4.89
CA GLU A 261 7.39 -8.00 5.85
C GLU A 261 7.21 -7.04 7.03
N LEU A 262 6.83 -5.78 6.76
CA LEU A 262 6.47 -4.82 7.80
C LEU A 262 5.33 -5.35 8.67
N ILE A 263 4.23 -5.79 8.07
CA ILE A 263 3.06 -6.29 8.82
C ILE A 263 3.41 -7.53 9.64
N GLN A 264 4.22 -8.44 9.10
CA GLN A 264 4.70 -9.61 9.83
C GLN A 264 5.49 -9.22 11.08
N ILE A 265 6.50 -8.37 10.92
CA ILE A 265 7.36 -7.91 12.03
C ILE A 265 6.51 -7.24 13.11
N GLU A 266 5.55 -6.43 12.70
CA GLU A 266 4.68 -5.67 13.59
C GLU A 266 3.63 -6.53 14.28
N THR A 267 3.14 -7.57 13.61
CA THR A 267 2.25 -8.57 14.23
C THR A 267 2.94 -9.31 15.37
N GLY A 268 4.27 -9.44 15.32
CA GLY A 268 5.06 -9.99 16.41
C GLY A 268 5.22 -9.07 17.63
N GLN A 269 4.86 -7.78 17.52
CA GLN A 269 5.20 -6.74 18.51
C GLN A 269 4.00 -5.93 19.00
N LYS A 270 2.95 -5.79 18.19
CA LYS A 270 1.71 -5.08 18.52
C LYS A 270 0.61 -6.09 18.85
N LYS A 271 -0.32 -5.73 19.74
CA LYS A 271 -1.47 -6.57 20.10
C LYS A 271 -2.26 -7.04 18.87
N ARG A 272 -2.47 -6.14 17.92
CA ARG A 272 -3.01 -6.42 16.59
C ARG A 272 -2.50 -5.36 15.62
N VAL A 273 -2.38 -5.72 14.35
CA VAL A 273 -2.06 -4.80 13.25
C VAL A 273 -3.31 -4.64 12.40
N LYS A 274 -3.83 -3.41 12.33
CA LYS A 274 -5.00 -3.04 11.53
C LYS A 274 -4.56 -2.50 10.17
N VAL A 275 -4.99 -3.17 9.10
CA VAL A 275 -4.70 -2.78 7.71
C VAL A 275 -6.00 -2.46 7.01
N VAL A 276 -6.10 -1.29 6.38
CA VAL A 276 -7.31 -0.83 5.69
C VAL A 276 -7.01 -0.69 4.20
N PRO A 277 -7.62 -1.51 3.33
CA PRO A 277 -7.46 -1.37 1.89
C PRO A 277 -8.33 -0.23 1.34
N LEU A 278 -7.73 0.66 0.56
CA LEU A 278 -8.40 1.76 -0.12
C LEU A 278 -8.33 1.53 -1.64
N GLY A 279 -9.49 1.34 -2.25
CA GLY A 279 -9.65 1.21 -3.70
C GLY A 279 -9.81 2.57 -4.36
N PHE A 280 -8.86 2.99 -5.19
CA PHE A 280 -8.95 4.21 -5.98
C PHE A 280 -9.39 3.89 -7.41
N ALA A 281 -10.34 4.68 -7.92
CA ALA A 281 -10.77 4.68 -9.30
C ALA A 281 -10.98 6.11 -9.80
N TYR A 282 -10.94 6.31 -11.11
CA TYR A 282 -10.97 7.62 -11.75
C TYR A 282 -11.98 7.61 -12.89
N SER A 283 -12.79 8.66 -12.99
CA SER A 283 -13.73 8.80 -14.10
C SER A 283 -12.97 9.07 -15.39
N PRO A 284 -13.21 8.28 -16.46
CA PRO A 284 -12.65 8.57 -17.77
C PRO A 284 -13.36 9.76 -18.44
N ILE A 285 -14.59 10.08 -18.02
CA ILE A 285 -15.45 11.12 -18.60
C ILE A 285 -15.17 12.46 -17.92
N GLU A 286 -15.11 12.46 -16.60
CA GLU A 286 -14.88 13.64 -15.77
C GLU A 286 -13.43 13.63 -15.28
N LYS A 287 -12.59 14.41 -15.97
CA LYS A 287 -11.13 14.43 -15.74
C LYS A 287 -10.70 14.81 -14.31
N ASN A 288 -11.64 15.27 -13.48
CA ASN A 288 -11.41 15.70 -12.10
C ASN A 288 -12.26 14.96 -11.05
N SER A 289 -12.95 13.86 -11.38
CA SER A 289 -13.65 13.06 -10.36
C SER A 289 -12.92 11.75 -10.05
N GLY A 290 -13.00 11.34 -8.79
CA GLY A 290 -12.36 10.14 -8.28
C GLY A 290 -13.24 9.42 -7.26
N ILE A 291 -13.08 8.11 -7.16
CA ILE A 291 -13.81 7.28 -6.21
C ILE A 291 -12.82 6.63 -5.28
N ILE A 292 -13.13 6.68 -3.98
CA ILE A 292 -12.40 5.97 -2.94
C ILE A 292 -13.35 4.97 -2.29
N HIS A 293 -13.06 3.68 -2.51
CA HIS A 293 -13.71 2.61 -1.78
C HIS A 293 -12.89 2.22 -0.54
N ILE A 294 -13.42 2.52 0.64
CA ILE A 294 -12.88 2.15 1.94
C ILE A 294 -13.31 0.72 2.24
N GLY A 295 -12.37 -0.22 2.23
CA GLY A 295 -12.67 -1.61 2.56
C GLY A 295 -12.74 -1.87 4.06
N ASN A 296 -13.31 -3.01 4.41
CA ASN A 296 -13.30 -3.56 5.75
C ASN A 296 -11.84 -3.76 6.23
N PRO A 297 -11.53 -3.43 7.50
CA PRO A 297 -10.19 -3.63 8.04
C PRO A 297 -9.80 -5.12 8.09
N VAL A 298 -8.54 -5.39 7.75
CA VAL A 298 -7.88 -6.67 7.95
C VAL A 298 -7.04 -6.59 9.22
N TYR A 299 -7.29 -7.47 10.17
CA TYR A 299 -6.59 -7.56 11.45
C TYR A 299 -5.65 -8.75 11.44
N PHE A 300 -4.36 -8.49 11.68
CA PHE A 300 -3.36 -9.54 11.94
C PHE A 300 -3.01 -9.54 13.41
N GLN A 301 -3.01 -10.72 14.04
CA GLN A 301 -2.73 -10.85 15.47
C GLN A 301 -1.91 -12.11 15.73
N LYS A 302 -0.92 -12.00 16.62
CA LYS A 302 -0.17 -13.17 17.10
C LYS A 302 -0.95 -13.86 18.21
N GLU A 303 -1.14 -15.17 18.07
CA GLU A 303 -1.81 -16.04 19.04
C GLU A 303 -0.90 -17.25 19.29
N GLY A 304 -0.14 -17.21 20.38
CA GLY A 304 0.90 -18.22 20.64
C GLY A 304 1.92 -18.31 19.50
N ASN A 305 1.97 -19.46 18.84
CA ASN A 305 2.91 -19.75 17.74
C ASN A 305 2.34 -19.46 16.34
N TYR A 306 1.12 -18.96 16.23
CA TYR A 306 0.47 -18.70 14.95
C TYR A 306 0.04 -17.23 14.82
N ILE A 307 -0.23 -16.85 13.58
CA ILE A 307 -0.91 -15.60 13.25
C ILE A 307 -2.37 -15.93 13.00
N SER A 308 -3.29 -15.13 13.52
CA SER A 308 -4.69 -15.12 13.13
C SER A 308 -4.99 -13.91 12.24
N VAL A 309 -5.92 -14.09 11.31
CA VAL A 309 -6.35 -13.06 10.37
C VAL A 309 -7.86 -13.16 10.12
N ASN A 310 -8.57 -12.04 10.00
CA ASN A 310 -9.96 -12.01 9.53
C ASN A 310 -10.03 -11.90 7.99
N SER A 311 -11.21 -12.11 7.42
CA SER A 311 -11.42 -12.09 5.96
C SER A 311 -11.37 -10.68 5.35
N GLY A 312 -11.70 -9.64 6.13
CA GLY A 312 -11.85 -8.27 5.64
C GLY A 312 -12.98 -8.15 4.61
N ASN A 313 -12.61 -7.91 3.35
CA ASN A 313 -13.52 -7.75 2.21
C ASN A 313 -13.72 -9.06 1.44
N ILE A 314 -13.01 -10.13 1.81
CA ILE A 314 -13.12 -11.43 1.15
C ILE A 314 -14.42 -12.08 1.62
N THR A 315 -15.39 -12.19 0.73
CA THR A 315 -16.68 -12.88 0.96
C THR A 315 -16.84 -14.07 0.01
N PRO A 316 -17.82 -14.98 0.24
CA PRO A 316 -18.14 -16.05 -0.69
C PRO A 316 -18.47 -15.57 -2.10
N GLU A 317 -18.95 -14.34 -2.27
CA GLU A 317 -19.29 -13.75 -3.57
C GLU A 317 -18.05 -13.15 -4.26
N LYS A 318 -17.20 -12.43 -3.51
CA LYS A 318 -16.13 -11.58 -4.07
C LYS A 318 -14.72 -12.18 -4.03
N GLY A 319 -14.46 -13.14 -3.14
CA GLY A 319 -13.15 -13.76 -2.98
C GLY A 319 -12.76 -14.66 -4.15
N SER A 320 -11.48 -14.99 -4.30
CA SER A 320 -11.04 -16.11 -5.14
C SER A 320 -11.15 -17.44 -4.39
N GLN A 321 -11.33 -18.53 -5.13
CA GLN A 321 -11.70 -19.85 -4.58
C GLN A 321 -10.86 -20.27 -3.37
N GLY A 322 -9.52 -20.13 -3.45
CA GLY A 322 -8.63 -20.50 -2.35
C GLY A 322 -8.89 -19.72 -1.05
N TYR A 323 -9.22 -18.43 -1.13
CA TYR A 323 -9.56 -17.66 0.07
C TYR A 323 -10.99 -17.90 0.53
N LYS A 324 -11.94 -18.16 -0.39
CA LYS A 324 -13.30 -18.59 -0.02
C LYS A 324 -13.23 -19.87 0.82
N GLU A 325 -12.47 -20.85 0.36
CA GLU A 325 -12.29 -22.11 1.06
C GLU A 325 -11.61 -21.92 2.43
N PHE A 326 -10.60 -21.07 2.50
CA PHE A 326 -9.92 -20.78 3.76
C PHE A 326 -10.82 -20.11 4.80
N PHE A 327 -11.58 -19.09 4.42
CA PHE A 327 -12.38 -18.32 5.38
C PHE A 327 -13.76 -18.96 5.68
N TYR A 328 -14.39 -19.62 4.71
CA TYR A 328 -15.82 -19.97 4.77
C TYR A 328 -16.14 -21.46 4.64
N LYS A 329 -15.17 -22.36 4.42
CA LYS A 329 -15.48 -23.80 4.36
C LYS A 329 -15.78 -24.34 5.78
N GLU A 330 -16.95 -24.94 5.96
CA GLU A 330 -17.46 -25.47 7.25
C GLU A 330 -16.80 -26.79 7.70
N ASN A 331 -16.00 -27.46 6.86
CA ASN A 331 -15.60 -28.86 7.06
C ASN A 331 -14.13 -29.11 7.48
N SER A 332 -13.47 -28.20 8.21
CA SER A 332 -12.26 -28.57 8.98
C SER A 332 -12.64 -28.69 10.45
N THR A 333 -12.90 -29.93 10.88
CA THR A 333 -13.24 -30.31 12.26
C THR A 333 -12.12 -30.03 13.30
N LYS A 334 -11.09 -29.26 12.96
CA LYS A 334 -10.03 -28.80 13.86
C LYS A 334 -9.85 -27.29 13.94
N ASP A 335 -10.44 -26.52 13.03
CA ASP A 335 -10.33 -25.05 12.99
C ASP A 335 -11.69 -24.42 12.77
N LYS A 336 -12.62 -24.61 13.71
CA LYS A 336 -13.82 -23.77 13.79
C LYS A 336 -13.41 -22.29 13.78
N PRO A 337 -14.15 -21.39 13.12
CA PRO A 337 -13.94 -19.95 13.30
C PRO A 337 -13.98 -19.65 14.80
N LEU A 338 -12.99 -18.90 15.28
CA LEU A 338 -12.76 -18.67 16.71
C LEU A 338 -13.97 -18.02 17.41
N SER A 339 -14.91 -17.48 16.64
CA SER A 339 -16.16 -16.84 17.06
C SER A 339 -17.35 -17.79 17.23
N SER A 340 -17.23 -19.10 16.96
CA SER A 340 -18.38 -20.04 17.01
C SER A 340 -18.75 -20.57 18.41
N GLU A 341 -18.17 -20.04 19.49
CA GLU A 341 -18.51 -20.41 20.87
C GLU A 341 -19.07 -19.26 21.73
N ILE A 342 -19.40 -18.11 21.14
CA ILE A 342 -19.97 -16.98 21.90
C ILE A 342 -21.30 -16.56 21.27
N ASN A 343 -22.40 -17.06 21.82
CA ASN A 343 -23.75 -16.52 21.62
C ASN A 343 -23.88 -15.21 22.41
N ASP A 344 -23.22 -14.15 21.96
CA ASP A 344 -23.39 -12.82 22.55
C ASP A 344 -23.76 -11.86 21.41
N GLU A 345 -24.96 -11.28 21.49
CA GLU A 345 -25.57 -10.35 20.52
C GLU A 345 -24.86 -8.99 20.46
N SER A 346 -23.57 -8.96 20.83
CA SER A 346 -22.67 -7.81 20.69
C SER A 346 -21.42 -8.21 19.90
N THR A 347 -21.60 -8.78 18.71
CA THR A 347 -20.47 -9.07 17.80
C THR A 347 -19.87 -7.77 17.28
N ASP A 348 -18.85 -7.34 17.99
CA ASP A 348 -17.88 -6.38 17.52
C ASP A 348 -17.38 -6.79 16.12
N PRO A 349 -17.56 -5.99 15.06
CA PRO A 349 -17.09 -6.30 13.70
C PRO A 349 -15.57 -6.55 13.62
N ARG A 350 -14.81 -6.26 14.69
CA ARG A 350 -13.39 -6.61 14.87
C ARG A 350 -13.15 -8.09 15.22
N THR A 351 -14.20 -8.91 15.39
CA THR A 351 -14.12 -10.32 15.85
C THR A 351 -14.71 -11.35 14.88
N GLU A 352 -15.38 -10.93 13.80
CA GLU A 352 -15.96 -11.87 12.84
C GLU A 352 -14.89 -12.63 12.03
N ASN A 353 -15.05 -13.96 11.96
CA ASN A 353 -14.34 -14.86 11.05
C ASN A 353 -12.80 -14.79 11.08
N LYS A 354 -12.20 -14.64 12.27
CA LYS A 354 -10.76 -14.85 12.44
C LYS A 354 -10.40 -16.32 12.24
N ARG A 355 -9.41 -16.57 11.38
CA ARG A 355 -8.86 -17.90 11.09
C ARG A 355 -7.38 -17.93 11.40
N LYS A 356 -6.91 -19.08 11.90
CA LYS A 356 -5.49 -19.34 12.11
C LYS A 356 -4.81 -19.58 10.78
N VAL A 357 -3.62 -19.02 10.61
CA VAL A 357 -2.84 -19.19 9.40
C VAL A 357 -1.93 -20.41 9.55
N LEU A 358 -2.33 -21.50 8.89
CA LEU A 358 -1.68 -22.81 8.96
C LEU A 358 -1.33 -23.33 7.55
N THR A 359 -0.33 -24.20 7.48
CA THR A 359 -0.07 -25.05 6.31
C THR A 359 -1.21 -26.04 6.09
N ALA A 360 -1.25 -26.70 4.92
CA ALA A 360 -2.20 -27.78 4.62
C ALA A 360 -2.18 -28.94 5.63
N ASN A 361 -1.06 -29.12 6.34
CA ASN A 361 -0.90 -30.15 7.36
C ASN A 361 -1.27 -29.67 8.78
N GLY A 362 -1.84 -28.47 8.93
CA GLY A 362 -2.20 -27.88 10.22
C GLY A 362 -1.03 -27.35 11.04
N ILE A 363 0.15 -27.20 10.42
CA ILE A 363 1.37 -26.67 11.07
C ILE A 363 1.39 -25.15 10.90
N PRO A 364 1.75 -24.36 11.93
CA PRO A 364 1.95 -22.91 11.77
C PRO A 364 2.94 -22.56 10.65
N LEU A 365 2.65 -21.51 9.90
CA LEU A 365 3.58 -21.02 8.87
C LEU A 365 4.88 -20.54 9.51
N THR A 366 6.00 -20.90 8.89
CA THR A 366 7.31 -20.32 9.21
C THR A 366 7.35 -18.83 8.86
N GLU A 367 8.31 -18.10 9.43
CA GLU A 367 8.48 -16.67 9.10
C GLU A 367 8.64 -16.43 7.60
N LYS A 368 9.28 -17.34 6.86
CA LYS A 368 9.45 -17.22 5.41
C LYS A 368 8.14 -17.39 4.64
N GLU A 369 7.21 -18.18 5.15
CA GLU A 369 5.94 -18.49 4.50
C GLU A 369 4.85 -17.46 4.84
N GLN A 370 4.95 -16.81 6.00
CA GLN A 370 4.01 -15.77 6.43
C GLN A 370 4.01 -14.57 5.48
N VAL A 371 5.17 -14.14 4.96
CA VAL A 371 5.25 -12.96 4.08
C VAL A 371 4.47 -13.15 2.77
N PRO A 372 4.65 -14.25 2.00
CA PRO A 372 3.80 -14.54 0.84
C PRO A 372 2.31 -14.65 1.19
N TYR A 373 1.97 -15.24 2.33
CA TYR A 373 0.59 -15.38 2.77
C TYR A 373 -0.08 -14.02 3.05
N ILE A 374 0.56 -13.19 3.87
CA ILE A 374 0.12 -11.82 4.18
C ILE A 374 -0.05 -11.03 2.89
N SER A 375 0.92 -11.12 1.97
CA SER A 375 0.84 -10.46 0.65
C SER A 375 -0.39 -10.89 -0.12
N GLY A 376 -0.71 -12.19 -0.08
CA GLY A 376 -1.89 -12.75 -0.73
C GLY A 376 -3.20 -12.17 -0.19
N VAL A 377 -3.38 -12.19 1.13
CA VAL A 377 -4.60 -11.68 1.79
C VAL A 377 -4.79 -10.19 1.53
N LEU A 378 -3.71 -9.40 1.66
CA LEU A 378 -3.75 -7.96 1.41
C LEU A 378 -4.04 -7.61 -0.04
N CYS A 379 -3.39 -8.32 -0.97
CA CYS A 379 -3.60 -8.13 -2.39
C CYS A 379 -5.05 -8.44 -2.79
N GLU A 380 -5.63 -9.51 -2.25
CA GLU A 380 -7.01 -9.88 -2.56
C GLU A 380 -8.01 -8.85 -2.02
N ASN A 381 -7.80 -8.41 -0.79
CA ASN A 381 -8.60 -7.34 -0.19
C ASN A 381 -8.52 -6.04 -1.01
N LEU A 382 -7.31 -5.62 -1.41
CA LEU A 382 -7.13 -4.43 -2.23
C LEU A 382 -7.71 -4.57 -3.64
N ARG A 383 -7.62 -5.77 -4.24
CA ARG A 383 -8.25 -6.07 -5.54
C ARG A 383 -9.76 -5.84 -5.47
N ILE A 384 -10.41 -6.38 -4.44
CA ILE A 384 -11.86 -6.22 -4.23
C ILE A 384 -12.21 -4.74 -4.08
N CYS A 385 -11.52 -3.98 -3.21
CA CYS A 385 -11.80 -2.55 -3.06
C CYS A 385 -11.64 -1.78 -4.37
N LYS A 386 -10.60 -2.09 -5.15
CA LYS A 386 -10.39 -1.47 -6.47
C LYS A 386 -11.53 -1.79 -7.44
N GLU A 387 -12.02 -3.02 -7.46
CA GLU A 387 -13.15 -3.41 -8.31
C GLU A 387 -14.45 -2.72 -7.89
N GLU A 388 -14.70 -2.61 -6.59
CA GLU A 388 -15.88 -1.90 -6.06
C GLU A 388 -15.84 -0.40 -6.34
N ALA A 389 -14.67 0.24 -6.22
CA ALA A 389 -14.49 1.63 -6.62
C ALA A 389 -14.80 1.85 -8.12
N LYS A 390 -14.42 0.89 -8.97
CA LYS A 390 -14.69 0.97 -10.42
C LYS A 390 -16.16 0.80 -10.77
N LYS A 391 -16.91 -0.02 -10.05
CA LYS A 391 -18.36 -0.23 -10.28
C LYS A 391 -19.18 1.04 -10.02
N LYS A 392 -18.69 1.93 -9.15
CA LYS A 392 -19.34 3.21 -8.85
C LYS A 392 -19.01 4.30 -9.87
N LEU A 393 -18.05 4.07 -10.77
CA LEU A 393 -17.79 5.05 -11.83
C LEU A 393 -19.04 5.12 -12.72
N PRO A 394 -19.49 6.33 -13.10
CA PRO A 394 -20.61 6.46 -14.02
C PRO A 394 -20.27 5.70 -15.32
N GLU A 395 -20.99 4.62 -15.55
CA GLU A 395 -21.17 4.10 -16.90
C GLU A 395 -21.90 5.21 -17.65
N GLY A 396 -21.35 5.63 -18.80
CA GLY A 396 -21.83 6.81 -19.51
C GLY A 396 -23.36 6.98 -19.47
N ASP A 397 -23.79 8.19 -19.11
CA ASP A 397 -25.17 8.67 -18.93
C ASP A 397 -25.91 8.29 -17.63
N SER A 398 -25.28 8.46 -16.47
CA SER A 398 -26.01 8.50 -15.19
C SER A 398 -25.69 9.76 -14.38
N ASN A 399 -26.71 10.60 -14.20
CA ASN A 399 -26.72 11.74 -13.28
C ASN A 399 -26.56 11.21 -11.84
N ILE A 400 -25.41 11.44 -11.22
CA ILE A 400 -25.16 11.14 -9.81
C ILE A 400 -25.10 12.45 -9.02
N MET A 401 -25.67 12.41 -7.82
CA MET A 401 -25.88 13.54 -6.92
C MET A 401 -24.57 13.91 -6.19
N TRP A 402 -24.24 15.20 -6.22
CA TRP A 402 -22.99 15.78 -5.75
C TRP A 402 -23.07 16.21 -4.28
N ILE A 403 -22.01 15.96 -3.49
CA ILE A 403 -21.85 16.53 -2.14
C ILE A 403 -20.71 17.55 -2.19
N TYR A 404 -21.00 18.78 -1.74
CA TYR A 404 -20.11 19.96 -1.72
C TYR A 404 -19.24 20.04 -0.48
#